data_AF-A0A7V8AYE5-F1
#
_entry.id   AF-A0A7V8AYE5-F1
#
_cell.length_a   1.000
_cell.length_b   1.000
_cell.length_c   1.000
_cell.angle_alpha   90.00
_cell.angle_beta   90.00
_cell.angle_gamma   90.00
#
_symmetry.space_group_name_H-M   'P 1'
#
loop_
_entity.id
_entity.type
_entity.pdbx_description
1 polymer ?
#
loop_
_entity_poly.entity_id
_entity_poly.type
_entity_poly.pdbx_seq_one_letter_code
_entity_poly.pdbx_strand_id
1 'polypeptide(L)'
;MSHPEGNDPSLAREAARAAAPPAVGPPAKLGKAKRRPVPSQIVFYSYPKFLYTWPVIVLALLLPLLGDWLNPQLEGWIFVITLLTVLMAMGFDLSRNLTITWGVTILASVFCLLWLKDTQNVMIFSQFGHHLSSKAPLISHDWLDLFGLFGGILYLIMWLDAHINQRWRISHNEIEHFAMLSKDDSLGRGAKRIITSYPDFLELLLCGAGTIQIYSAQGGVELRSIPNVPWLFFRSARISQILESTEVSAASGEDDVDLHEGQAANEELSDGHGG
;
A
#
# COMPACT_ATOMS: atom_id res chain seq x y z
N MET A 1 51.32 -54.31 23.40
CA MET A 1 52.42 -53.35 23.53
C MET A 1 52.15 -52.24 22.52
N SER A 2 51.54 -51.16 22.97
CA SER A 2 51.15 -50.00 22.15
C SER A 2 51.52 -48.77 22.96
N HIS A 3 52.59 -48.10 22.54
CA HIS A 3 53.04 -46.84 23.12
C HIS A 3 51.99 -45.75 22.84
N PRO A 4 51.64 -44.90 23.82
CA PRO A 4 50.78 -43.76 23.57
C PRO A 4 51.57 -42.66 22.85
N GLU A 5 51.02 -42.22 21.73
CA GLU A 5 51.45 -41.07 20.93
C GLU A 5 51.50 -39.82 21.82
N GLY A 6 52.69 -39.19 21.85
CA GLY A 6 52.93 -37.96 22.59
C GLY A 6 52.16 -36.80 21.97
N ASN A 7 51.29 -36.20 22.78
CA ASN A 7 50.58 -34.97 22.45
C ASN A 7 51.58 -33.80 22.40
N ASP A 8 52.04 -33.46 21.20
CA ASP A 8 53.05 -32.42 20.98
C ASP A 8 52.41 -31.02 21.19
N PRO A 9 52.78 -30.29 22.26
CA PRO A 9 52.21 -28.99 22.59
C PRO A 9 52.60 -27.89 21.58
N SER A 10 53.48 -28.17 20.61
CA SER A 10 53.83 -27.24 19.54
C SER A 10 52.69 -27.04 18.53
N LEU A 11 51.89 -28.08 18.24
CA LEU A 11 50.78 -28.01 17.29
C LEU A 11 49.62 -27.13 17.77
N ALA A 12 49.38 -27.08 19.08
CA ALA A 12 48.35 -26.21 19.66
C ALA A 12 48.72 -24.70 19.57
N ARG A 13 50.02 -24.38 19.57
CA ARG A 13 50.49 -22.99 19.46
C ARG A 13 50.47 -22.48 18.02
N GLU A 14 50.60 -23.37 17.04
CA GLU A 14 50.54 -23.03 15.62
C GLU A 14 49.10 -22.75 15.16
N ALA A 15 48.12 -23.53 15.67
CA ALA A 15 46.69 -23.28 15.42
C ALA A 15 46.21 -21.93 16.02
N ALA A 16 46.73 -21.53 17.18
CA ALA A 16 46.37 -20.26 17.81
C ALA A 16 46.95 -19.01 17.08
N ARG A 17 48.04 -19.17 16.32
CA ARG A 17 48.68 -18.06 15.58
C ARG A 17 48.03 -17.76 14.23
N ALA A 18 47.27 -18.71 13.66
CA ALA A 18 46.58 -18.55 12.38
C ALA A 18 45.22 -17.83 12.47
N ALA A 19 44.73 -17.54 13.69
CA ALA A 19 43.42 -16.93 13.92
C ALA A 19 43.49 -15.47 14.41
N ALA A 20 44.56 -14.74 14.10
CA ALA A 20 44.56 -13.30 14.32
C ALA A 20 43.59 -12.65 13.30
N PRO A 21 42.48 -12.01 13.74
CA PRO A 21 41.58 -11.34 12.82
C PRO A 21 42.37 -10.28 12.04
N PRO A 22 42.14 -10.15 10.72
CA PRO A 22 42.83 -9.18 9.90
C PRO A 22 42.67 -7.79 10.53
N ALA A 23 43.79 -7.09 10.71
CA ALA A 23 43.83 -5.75 11.28
C ALA A 23 42.81 -4.87 10.54
N VAL A 24 41.73 -4.50 11.22
CA VAL A 24 40.70 -3.62 10.69
C VAL A 24 41.38 -2.30 10.40
N GLY A 25 41.59 -2.02 9.11
CA GLY A 25 42.18 -0.77 8.66
C GLY A 25 41.38 0.41 9.21
N PRO A 26 42.02 1.59 9.36
CA PRO A 26 41.37 2.78 9.87
C PRO A 26 40.06 3.03 9.10
N PRO A 27 38.95 3.32 9.79
CA PRO A 27 37.63 3.42 9.17
C PRO A 27 37.73 4.42 8.03
N ALA A 28 37.48 3.93 6.81
CA ALA A 28 37.44 4.77 5.63
C ALA A 28 36.50 5.93 5.95
N LYS A 29 36.98 7.17 5.78
CA LYS A 29 36.20 8.39 5.98
C LYS A 29 35.07 8.38 4.96
N LEU A 30 33.98 7.68 5.28
CA LEU A 30 32.74 7.69 4.54
C LEU A 30 32.26 9.13 4.55
N GLY A 31 32.41 9.79 3.39
CA GLY A 31 31.98 11.17 3.22
C GLY A 31 30.56 11.31 3.74
N LYS A 32 30.33 12.33 4.58
CA LYS A 32 29.03 12.61 5.20
C LYS A 32 27.95 12.63 4.12
N ALA A 33 27.28 11.51 3.93
CA ALA A 33 26.17 11.42 3.00
C ALA A 33 25.12 12.40 3.50
N LYS A 34 24.77 13.39 2.66
CA LYS A 34 23.77 14.41 2.98
C LYS A 34 22.44 13.71 3.25
N ARG A 35 22.12 13.45 4.51
CA ARG A 35 20.86 12.83 4.92
C ARG A 35 19.73 13.77 4.47
N ARG A 36 18.84 13.25 3.63
CA ARG A 36 17.63 13.99 3.25
C ARG A 36 16.75 14.13 4.50
N PRO A 37 16.20 15.33 4.78
CA PRO A 37 15.29 15.50 5.91
C PRO A 37 14.09 14.55 5.73
N VAL A 38 13.82 13.73 6.74
CA VAL A 38 12.67 12.83 6.75
C VAL A 38 11.41 13.70 6.89
N PRO A 39 10.42 13.59 5.98
CA PRO A 39 9.21 14.38 6.08
C PRO A 39 8.49 14.10 7.40
N SER A 40 8.17 15.14 8.16
CA SER A 40 7.62 15.03 9.52
C SER A 40 6.17 14.56 9.58
N GLN A 41 5.44 14.65 8.46
CA GLN A 41 4.02 14.35 8.37
C GLN A 41 3.65 13.88 6.97
N ILE A 42 2.71 12.93 6.88
CA ILE A 42 2.07 12.53 5.63
C ILE A 42 0.57 12.83 5.73
N VAL A 43 0.05 13.49 4.69
CA VAL A 43 -1.38 13.76 4.54
C VAL A 43 -1.94 12.92 3.40
N PHE A 44 -3.07 12.28 3.65
CA PHE A 44 -3.84 11.56 2.63
C PHE A 44 -5.34 11.76 2.85
N TYR A 45 -6.12 11.31 1.89
CA TYR A 45 -7.55 11.50 1.85
C TYR A 45 -8.22 10.14 1.65
N SER A 46 -9.30 9.91 2.39
CA SER A 46 -10.19 8.77 2.19
C SER A 46 -11.31 9.19 1.25
N TYR A 47 -11.67 8.34 0.29
CA TYR A 47 -12.73 8.63 -0.66
C TYR A 47 -13.88 7.63 -0.54
N PRO A 48 -15.12 8.02 -0.87
CA PRO A 48 -16.19 7.05 -1.03
C PRO A 48 -15.97 6.19 -2.28
N LYS A 49 -16.65 5.04 -2.38
CA LYS A 49 -16.57 4.14 -3.55
C LYS A 49 -16.93 4.81 -4.88
N PHE A 50 -17.66 5.93 -4.83
CA PHE A 50 -17.96 6.74 -6.01
C PHE A 50 -16.70 7.23 -6.74
N LEU A 51 -15.53 7.26 -6.07
CA LEU A 51 -14.23 7.51 -6.69
C LEU A 51 -14.01 6.63 -7.94
N TYR A 52 -14.44 5.38 -7.92
CA TYR A 52 -14.21 4.43 -9.01
C TYR A 52 -15.04 4.73 -10.27
N THR A 53 -15.95 5.71 -10.24
CA THR A 53 -16.76 6.12 -11.41
C THR A 53 -16.01 7.01 -12.40
N TRP A 54 -14.84 7.52 -12.01
CA TRP A 54 -14.05 8.44 -12.85
C TRP A 54 -13.78 7.93 -14.28
N PRO A 55 -13.51 6.64 -14.56
CA PRO A 55 -13.23 6.19 -15.92
C PRO A 55 -14.46 6.31 -16.82
N VAL A 56 -15.66 6.02 -16.31
CA VAL A 56 -16.90 6.13 -17.08
C VAL A 56 -17.21 7.59 -17.35
N ILE A 57 -17.02 8.48 -16.38
CA ILE A 57 -17.23 9.92 -16.55
C ILE A 57 -16.27 10.48 -17.60
N VAL A 58 -14.98 10.17 -17.48
CA VAL A 58 -13.96 10.62 -18.44
C VAL A 58 -14.26 10.07 -19.83
N LEU A 59 -14.61 8.79 -19.94
CA LEU A 59 -14.94 8.18 -21.22
C LEU A 59 -16.21 8.77 -21.84
N ALA A 60 -17.23 9.07 -21.03
CA ALA A 60 -18.45 9.74 -21.49
C ALA A 60 -18.16 11.12 -22.10
N LEU A 61 -17.21 11.86 -21.55
CA LEU A 61 -16.79 13.17 -22.06
C LEU A 61 -15.81 13.07 -23.24
N LEU A 62 -14.99 12.01 -23.29
CA LEU A 62 -13.98 11.84 -24.34
C LEU A 62 -14.55 11.25 -25.63
N LEU A 63 -15.47 10.28 -25.56
CA LEU A 63 -15.99 9.59 -26.74
C LEU A 63 -16.63 10.55 -27.76
N PRO A 64 -17.53 11.48 -27.37
CA PRO A 64 -18.06 12.48 -28.31
C PRO A 64 -16.97 13.37 -28.92
N LEU A 65 -15.90 13.68 -28.15
CA LEU A 65 -14.78 14.50 -28.61
C LEU A 65 -13.88 13.78 -29.64
N LEU A 66 -13.82 12.45 -29.58
CA LEU A 66 -13.11 11.63 -30.57
C LEU A 66 -13.82 11.63 -31.93
N GLY A 67 -15.13 11.91 -31.96
CA GLY A 67 -15.92 12.01 -33.19
C GLY A 67 -15.77 10.78 -34.09
N ASP A 68 -15.59 11.00 -35.40
CA ASP A 68 -15.54 9.91 -36.40
C ASP A 68 -14.25 9.06 -36.37
N TRP A 69 -13.35 9.25 -35.40
CA TRP A 69 -12.09 8.50 -35.32
C TRP A 69 -12.31 7.04 -34.89
N LEU A 70 -13.41 6.76 -34.21
CA LEU A 70 -13.78 5.44 -33.74
C LEU A 70 -15.06 4.98 -34.45
N ASN A 71 -15.18 3.67 -34.65
CA ASN A 71 -16.42 3.09 -35.14
C ASN A 71 -17.50 3.27 -34.05
N PRO A 72 -18.70 3.80 -34.35
CA PRO A 72 -19.76 4.02 -33.36
C PRO A 72 -20.11 2.76 -32.55
N GLN A 73 -20.03 1.58 -33.19
CA GLN A 73 -20.24 0.31 -32.52
C GLN A 73 -19.15 0.01 -31.48
N LEU A 74 -17.90 0.34 -31.80
CA LEU A 74 -16.77 0.15 -30.90
C LEU A 74 -16.86 1.10 -29.70
N GLU A 75 -17.27 2.35 -29.92
CA GLU A 75 -17.51 3.32 -28.84
C GLU A 75 -18.52 2.80 -27.82
N GLY A 76 -19.65 2.28 -28.30
CA GLY A 76 -20.70 1.70 -27.46
C GLY A 76 -20.18 0.53 -26.62
N TRP A 77 -19.37 -0.35 -27.19
CA TRP A 77 -18.77 -1.47 -26.46
C TRP A 77 -17.75 -1.03 -25.42
N ILE A 78 -16.85 -0.09 -25.77
CA ILE A 78 -15.86 0.44 -24.82
C ILE A 78 -16.59 1.06 -23.63
N PHE A 79 -17.65 1.84 -23.87
CA PHE A 79 -18.45 2.44 -22.82
C PHE A 79 -19.15 1.40 -21.95
N VAL A 80 -19.85 0.42 -22.55
CA VAL A 80 -20.56 -0.64 -21.81
C VAL A 80 -19.60 -1.48 -20.97
N ILE A 81 -18.45 -1.87 -21.51
CA ILE A 81 -17.44 -2.66 -20.77
C ILE A 81 -16.89 -1.84 -19.60
N THR A 82 -16.59 -0.56 -19.83
CA THR A 82 -16.09 0.34 -18.77
C THR A 82 -17.14 0.53 -17.68
N LEU A 83 -18.40 0.76 -18.06
CA LEU A 83 -19.52 0.88 -17.14
C LEU A 83 -19.71 -0.39 -16.30
N LEU A 84 -19.70 -1.56 -16.92
CA LEU A 84 -19.79 -2.85 -16.22
C LEU A 84 -18.61 -3.04 -15.25
N THR A 85 -17.40 -2.68 -15.68
CA THR A 85 -16.20 -2.77 -14.83
C THR A 85 -16.33 -1.88 -13.59
N VAL A 86 -16.82 -0.65 -13.75
CA VAL A 86 -17.05 0.27 -12.63
C VAL A 86 -18.18 -0.20 -11.72
N LEU A 87 -19.29 -0.71 -12.27
CA LEU A 87 -20.36 -1.30 -11.48
C LEU A 87 -19.86 -2.52 -10.69
N MET A 88 -18.98 -3.33 -11.28
CA MET A 88 -18.34 -4.44 -10.59
C MET A 88 -17.47 -3.95 -9.44
N ALA A 89 -16.62 -2.94 -9.67
CA ALA A 89 -15.75 -2.37 -8.64
C ALA A 89 -16.53 -1.75 -7.46
N MET A 90 -17.69 -1.17 -7.72
CA MET A 90 -18.52 -0.59 -6.65
C MET A 90 -19.36 -1.64 -5.92
N GLY A 91 -19.93 -2.60 -6.66
CA GLY A 91 -20.95 -3.52 -6.16
C GLY A 91 -20.41 -4.84 -5.60
N PHE A 92 -19.24 -5.29 -6.06
CA PHE A 92 -18.69 -6.58 -5.66
C PHE A 92 -17.39 -6.39 -4.91
N ASP A 93 -17.34 -6.86 -3.66
CA ASP A 93 -16.09 -7.00 -2.93
C ASP A 93 -15.36 -8.26 -3.42
N LEU A 94 -14.57 -8.08 -4.47
CA LEU A 94 -13.82 -9.17 -5.08
C LEU A 94 -12.54 -9.42 -4.28
N SER A 95 -12.66 -10.26 -3.24
CA SER A 95 -11.50 -10.71 -2.48
C SER A 95 -10.41 -11.23 -3.44
N ARG A 96 -9.15 -10.86 -3.17
CA ARG A 96 -7.99 -11.25 -4.00
C ARG A 96 -7.98 -12.74 -4.38
N ASN A 97 -8.31 -13.62 -3.43
CA ASN A 97 -8.33 -15.06 -3.66
C ASN A 97 -9.43 -15.46 -4.66
N LEU A 98 -10.60 -14.83 -4.57
CA LEU A 98 -11.72 -15.05 -5.48
C LEU A 98 -11.37 -14.56 -6.89
N THR A 99 -10.72 -13.40 -7.02
CA THR A 99 -10.25 -12.88 -8.31
C THR A 99 -9.24 -13.80 -8.98
N ILE A 100 -8.26 -14.32 -8.23
CA ILE A 100 -7.29 -15.29 -8.76
C ILE A 100 -8.02 -16.55 -9.22
N THR A 101 -8.96 -17.04 -8.41
CA THR A 101 -9.76 -18.24 -8.74
C THR A 101 -10.57 -18.03 -10.02
N TRP A 102 -11.26 -16.90 -10.17
CA TRP A 102 -12.00 -16.57 -11.39
C TRP A 102 -11.07 -16.37 -12.58
N GLY A 103 -9.93 -15.72 -12.40
CA GLY A 103 -8.94 -15.53 -13.47
C GLY A 103 -8.44 -16.85 -14.02
N VAL A 104 -8.05 -17.79 -13.15
CA VAL A 104 -7.66 -19.15 -13.53
C VAL A 104 -8.83 -19.90 -14.19
N THR A 105 -10.04 -19.78 -13.63
CA THR A 105 -11.24 -20.45 -14.17
C THR A 105 -11.60 -19.95 -15.57
N ILE A 106 -11.58 -18.63 -15.80
CA ILE A 106 -11.82 -18.01 -17.10
C ILE A 106 -10.73 -18.43 -18.07
N LEU A 107 -9.46 -18.38 -17.66
CA LEU A 107 -8.33 -18.77 -18.50
C LEU A 107 -8.41 -20.24 -18.91
N ALA A 108 -8.65 -21.14 -17.96
CA ALA A 108 -8.85 -22.57 -18.23
C ALA A 108 -10.07 -22.81 -19.13
N SER A 109 -11.16 -22.07 -18.92
CA SER A 109 -12.34 -22.12 -19.78
C SER A 109 -12.00 -21.68 -21.20
N VAL A 110 -11.27 -20.58 -21.39
CA VAL A 110 -10.82 -20.10 -22.70
C VAL A 110 -9.92 -21.14 -23.38
N PHE A 111 -8.94 -21.73 -22.68
CA PHE A 111 -8.10 -22.78 -23.26
C PHE A 111 -8.89 -24.04 -23.64
N CYS A 112 -9.79 -24.51 -22.76
CA CYS A 112 -10.68 -25.64 -23.02
C CYS A 112 -11.54 -25.39 -24.26
N LEU A 113 -12.07 -24.18 -24.36
CA LEU A 113 -12.90 -23.73 -25.46
C LEU A 113 -12.15 -23.58 -26.78
N LEU A 114 -10.91 -23.07 -26.76
CA LEU A 114 -10.03 -23.01 -27.93
C LEU A 114 -9.64 -24.42 -28.40
N TRP A 115 -9.35 -25.33 -27.47
CA TRP A 115 -9.07 -26.73 -27.78
C TRP A 115 -10.29 -27.44 -28.37
N LEU A 116 -11.49 -27.18 -27.85
CA LEU A 116 -12.73 -27.77 -28.37
C LEU A 116 -13.08 -27.25 -29.77
N LYS A 117 -12.78 -25.97 -30.05
CA LYS A 117 -12.90 -25.39 -31.39
C LYS A 117 -12.01 -26.12 -32.39
N ASP A 118 -10.75 -26.38 -32.03
CA ASP A 118 -9.77 -27.02 -32.92
C ASP A 118 -10.08 -28.51 -33.16
N THR A 119 -10.48 -29.22 -32.11
CA THR A 119 -10.70 -30.68 -32.17
C THR A 119 -12.08 -31.09 -32.67
N GLN A 120 -13.13 -30.34 -32.32
CA GLN A 120 -14.52 -30.74 -32.58
C GLN A 120 -15.28 -29.80 -33.52
N ASN A 121 -14.65 -28.74 -34.06
CA ASN A 121 -15.30 -27.71 -34.88
C ASN A 121 -16.58 -27.13 -34.22
N VAL A 122 -16.62 -27.10 -32.88
CA VAL A 122 -17.79 -26.64 -32.15
C VAL A 122 -17.94 -25.13 -32.30
N MET A 123 -19.02 -24.72 -32.99
CA MET A 123 -19.30 -23.32 -33.37
C MET A 123 -19.92 -22.46 -32.27
N ILE A 124 -19.84 -22.84 -30.99
CA ILE A 124 -20.51 -22.10 -29.88
C ILE A 124 -20.09 -20.62 -29.86
N PHE A 125 -18.82 -20.31 -30.13
CA PHE A 125 -18.35 -18.92 -30.19
C PHE A 125 -18.85 -18.13 -31.38
N SER A 126 -19.05 -18.77 -32.54
CA SER A 126 -19.58 -18.01 -33.68
C SER A 126 -21.02 -17.61 -33.38
N GLN A 127 -21.81 -18.50 -32.78
CA GLN A 127 -23.20 -18.18 -32.41
C GLN A 127 -23.27 -17.08 -31.34
N PHE A 128 -22.46 -17.17 -30.28
CA PHE A 128 -22.41 -16.13 -29.26
C PHE A 128 -21.87 -14.80 -29.82
N GLY A 129 -20.80 -14.86 -30.61
CA GLY A 129 -20.22 -13.70 -31.28
C GLY A 129 -21.20 -13.02 -32.24
N HIS A 130 -21.94 -13.79 -33.04
CA HIS A 130 -23.00 -13.27 -33.92
C HIS A 130 -24.15 -12.68 -33.11
N HIS A 131 -24.55 -13.31 -32.00
CA HIS A 131 -25.57 -12.77 -31.12
C HIS A 131 -25.12 -11.43 -30.52
N LEU A 132 -23.89 -11.35 -30.05
CA LEU A 132 -23.35 -10.13 -29.44
C LEU A 132 -23.12 -9.02 -30.48
N SER A 133 -22.56 -9.36 -31.64
CA SER A 133 -22.35 -8.42 -32.75
C SER A 133 -23.66 -7.88 -33.30
N SER A 134 -24.75 -8.66 -33.23
CA SER A 134 -26.08 -8.24 -33.67
C SER A 134 -26.69 -7.13 -32.80
N LYS A 135 -26.22 -6.96 -31.55
CA LYS A 135 -26.76 -5.97 -30.61
C LYS A 135 -26.24 -4.56 -30.83
N ALA A 136 -25.18 -4.38 -31.63
CA ALA A 136 -24.56 -3.12 -32.04
C ALA A 136 -25.00 -1.91 -31.17
N PRO A 137 -24.46 -1.79 -29.94
CA PRO A 137 -24.90 -0.76 -29.01
C PRO A 137 -24.57 0.62 -29.62
N LEU A 138 -25.61 1.29 -30.13
CA LEU A 138 -25.53 2.64 -30.64
C LEU A 138 -25.87 3.58 -29.49
N ILE A 139 -24.85 4.25 -28.96
CA ILE A 139 -25.02 5.22 -27.88
C ILE A 139 -25.10 6.61 -28.51
N SER A 140 -26.09 7.39 -28.11
CA SER A 140 -26.20 8.80 -28.53
C SER A 140 -25.11 9.63 -27.85
N HIS A 141 -24.39 10.44 -28.63
CA HIS A 141 -23.39 11.37 -28.12
C HIS A 141 -24.00 12.40 -27.15
N ASP A 142 -25.20 12.91 -27.44
CA ASP A 142 -25.93 13.82 -26.54
C ASP A 142 -26.15 13.21 -25.15
N TRP A 143 -26.42 11.90 -25.10
CA TRP A 143 -26.63 11.19 -23.84
C TRP A 143 -25.31 11.01 -23.08
N LEU A 144 -24.21 10.73 -23.79
CA LEU A 144 -22.87 10.63 -23.19
C LEU A 144 -22.43 11.96 -22.60
N ASP A 145 -22.62 13.07 -23.33
CA ASP A 145 -22.30 14.40 -22.84
C ASP A 145 -23.09 14.75 -21.58
N LEU A 146 -24.40 14.49 -21.59
CA LEU A 146 -25.26 14.73 -20.44
C LEU A 146 -24.84 13.85 -19.24
N PHE A 147 -24.59 12.57 -19.48
CA PHE A 147 -24.14 11.63 -18.44
C PHE A 147 -22.79 12.04 -17.86
N GLY A 148 -21.83 12.38 -18.71
CA GLY A 148 -20.50 12.84 -18.33
C GLY A 148 -20.53 14.16 -17.56
N LEU A 149 -21.36 15.11 -17.98
CA LEU A 149 -21.52 16.40 -17.31
C LEU A 149 -22.11 16.24 -15.90
N PHE A 150 -23.25 15.55 -15.77
CA PHE A 150 -23.88 15.33 -14.46
C PHE A 150 -22.99 14.47 -13.56
N GLY A 151 -22.41 13.40 -14.10
CA GLY A 151 -21.45 12.56 -13.38
C GLY A 151 -20.23 13.34 -12.90
N GLY A 152 -19.68 14.21 -13.75
CA GLY A 152 -18.56 15.09 -13.42
C GLY A 152 -18.87 16.09 -12.30
N ILE A 153 -20.06 16.69 -12.29
CA ILE A 153 -20.51 17.57 -11.21
C ILE A 153 -20.59 16.81 -9.88
N LEU A 154 -21.23 15.63 -9.87
CA LEU A 154 -21.31 14.80 -8.66
C LEU A 154 -19.92 14.36 -8.18
N TYR A 155 -19.03 14.04 -9.10
CA TYR A 155 -17.65 13.66 -8.80
C TYR A 155 -16.86 14.82 -8.20
N LEU A 156 -17.05 16.05 -8.71
CA LEU A 156 -16.42 17.24 -8.16
C LEU A 156 -16.92 17.52 -6.73
N ILE A 157 -18.22 17.41 -6.48
CA ILE A 157 -18.79 17.56 -5.13
C ILE A 157 -18.18 16.54 -4.18
N MET A 158 -18.14 15.26 -4.58
CA MET A 158 -17.49 14.20 -3.80
C MET A 158 -16.02 14.50 -3.54
N TRP A 159 -15.30 15.02 -4.53
CA TRP A 159 -13.87 15.33 -4.42
C TRP A 159 -13.62 16.46 -3.43
N LEU A 160 -14.44 17.51 -3.49
CA LEU A 160 -14.40 18.62 -2.53
C LEU A 160 -14.71 18.15 -1.11
N ASP A 161 -15.78 17.36 -0.95
CA ASP A 161 -16.17 16.79 0.35
C ASP A 161 -15.03 15.95 0.95
N ALA A 162 -14.41 15.07 0.15
CA ALA A 162 -13.28 14.26 0.60
C ALA A 162 -12.08 15.13 1.05
N HIS A 163 -11.79 16.24 0.36
CA HIS A 163 -10.68 17.12 0.73
C HIS A 163 -10.94 17.93 1.98
N ILE A 164 -12.19 18.28 2.26
CA ILE A 164 -12.59 19.09 3.41
C ILE A 164 -12.80 18.21 4.66
N ASN A 165 -13.47 17.07 4.50
CA ASN A 165 -13.97 16.26 5.61
C ASN A 165 -13.22 14.94 5.81
N GLN A 166 -12.44 14.47 4.83
CA GLN A 166 -11.77 13.17 4.86
C GLN A 166 -10.25 13.29 4.84
N ARG A 167 -9.71 14.36 5.43
CA ARG A 167 -8.28 14.61 5.51
C ARG A 167 -7.68 13.84 6.69
N TRP A 168 -6.76 12.94 6.40
CA TRP A 168 -6.00 12.19 7.39
C TRP A 168 -4.59 12.73 7.47
N ARG A 169 -4.12 13.01 8.69
CA ARG A 169 -2.74 13.40 8.97
C ARG A 169 -2.12 12.33 9.85
N ILE A 170 -1.10 11.64 9.32
CA ILE A 170 -0.21 10.81 10.14
C ILE A 170 0.99 11.67 10.49
N SER A 171 1.05 12.07 11.75
CA SER A 171 2.23 12.62 12.38
C SER A 171 3.03 11.50 13.04
N HIS A 172 4.20 11.85 13.54
CA HIS A 172 5.02 11.01 14.39
C HIS A 172 4.17 10.46 15.56
N ASN A 173 3.46 11.33 16.29
CA ASN A 173 2.72 10.99 17.52
C ASN A 173 1.26 10.59 17.32
N GLU A 174 0.62 11.11 16.30
CA GLU A 174 -0.84 11.10 16.28
C GLU A 174 -1.33 10.85 14.86
N ILE A 175 -2.37 10.03 14.79
CA ILE A 175 -3.19 9.88 13.61
C ILE A 175 -4.41 10.74 13.87
N GLU A 176 -4.46 11.88 13.18
CA GLU A 176 -5.55 12.85 13.31
C GLU A 176 -6.44 12.74 12.08
N HIS A 177 -7.74 12.55 12.32
CA HIS A 177 -8.77 12.72 11.31
C HIS A 177 -9.32 14.13 11.43
N PHE A 178 -9.03 14.97 10.43
CA PHE A 178 -9.60 16.29 10.32
C PHE A 178 -10.92 16.21 9.58
N ALA A 179 -11.99 16.55 10.29
CA ALA A 179 -13.31 16.74 9.72
C ALA A 179 -13.79 18.13 10.11
N MET A 180 -13.87 19.05 9.13
CA MET A 180 -14.12 20.47 9.38
C MET A 180 -15.34 20.77 10.28
N LEU A 181 -16.35 19.89 10.24
CA LEU A 181 -17.60 20.03 11.00
C LEU A 181 -17.78 19.03 12.16
N SER A 182 -16.84 18.09 12.34
CA SER A 182 -16.92 17.08 13.40
C SER A 182 -15.76 17.25 14.39
N LYS A 183 -15.93 16.76 15.62
CA LYS A 183 -14.85 16.80 16.61
C LYS A 183 -13.65 16.01 16.08
N ASP A 184 -12.47 16.64 16.07
CA ASP A 184 -11.23 15.98 15.67
C ASP A 184 -11.04 14.69 16.47
N ASP A 185 -10.94 13.57 15.76
CA ASP A 185 -10.65 12.27 16.35
C ASP A 185 -9.14 12.07 16.27
N SER A 186 -8.48 12.13 17.43
CA SER A 186 -7.05 11.91 17.55
C SER A 186 -6.78 10.58 18.25
N LEU A 187 -6.10 9.71 17.53
CA LEU A 187 -5.75 8.38 18.01
C LEU A 187 -4.33 8.43 18.61
N GLY A 188 -4.23 8.59 19.93
CA GLY A 188 -2.96 8.71 20.66
C GLY A 188 -1.97 7.55 20.48
N ARG A 189 -0.67 7.87 20.58
CA ARG A 189 0.52 7.09 20.18
C ARG A 189 0.87 5.83 20.97
N GLY A 190 -0.11 5.04 21.42
CA GLY A 190 0.21 3.65 21.75
C GLY A 190 0.88 3.00 20.54
N ALA A 191 1.90 2.15 20.72
CA ALA A 191 2.54 1.42 19.62
C ALA A 191 1.44 0.80 18.74
N LYS A 192 1.22 1.34 17.53
CA LYS A 192 0.12 0.91 16.67
C LYS A 192 0.72 0.27 15.45
N ARG A 193 0.34 -0.98 15.19
CA ARG A 193 0.75 -1.66 13.98
C ARG A 193 -0.15 -1.19 12.85
N ILE A 194 0.43 -0.52 11.86
CA ILE A 194 -0.27 -0.12 10.65
C ILE A 194 -0.06 -1.21 9.60
N ILE A 195 -1.14 -1.81 9.13
CA ILE A 195 -1.12 -2.82 8.07
C ILE A 195 -1.85 -2.24 6.86
N THR A 196 -1.21 -2.35 5.70
CA THR A 196 -1.82 -1.97 4.43
C THR A 196 -2.46 -3.20 3.81
N SER A 197 -3.76 -3.15 3.54
CA SER A 197 -4.52 -4.25 2.94
C SER A 197 -5.11 -3.82 1.59
N TYR A 198 -5.09 -4.75 0.63
CA TYR A 198 -5.66 -4.59 -0.71
C TYR A 198 -6.70 -5.69 -0.92
N PRO A 199 -7.89 -5.57 -0.30
CA PRO A 199 -8.90 -6.61 -0.37
C PRO A 199 -9.45 -6.79 -1.78
N ASP A 200 -9.66 -5.67 -2.50
CA ASP A 200 -10.30 -5.63 -3.80
C ASP A 200 -9.29 -5.35 -4.93
N PHE A 201 -9.27 -6.26 -5.91
CA PHE A 201 -8.41 -6.15 -7.08
C PHE A 201 -8.82 -5.03 -8.04
N LEU A 202 -10.12 -4.77 -8.20
CA LEU A 202 -10.61 -3.72 -9.11
C LEU A 202 -10.32 -2.33 -8.55
N GLU A 203 -10.43 -2.14 -7.23
CA GLU A 203 -10.04 -0.90 -6.57
C GLU A 203 -8.54 -0.60 -6.76
N LEU A 204 -7.71 -1.66 -6.65
CA LEU A 204 -6.28 -1.59 -6.94
C LEU A 204 -6.02 -1.26 -8.41
N LEU A 205 -6.73 -1.89 -9.35
CA LEU A 205 -6.54 -1.68 -10.78
C LEU A 205 -6.95 -0.26 -11.22
N LEU A 206 -8.08 0.24 -10.74
CA LEU A 206 -8.66 1.52 -11.19
C LEU A 206 -7.97 2.75 -10.59
N CYS A 207 -7.59 2.68 -9.31
CA CYS A 207 -7.06 3.85 -8.60
C CYS A 207 -5.78 3.56 -7.78
N GLY A 208 -5.27 2.33 -7.81
CA GLY A 208 -4.24 1.91 -6.86
C GLY A 208 -4.69 2.08 -5.41
N ALA A 209 -6.02 1.99 -5.18
CA ALA A 209 -6.61 2.24 -3.89
C ALA A 209 -6.43 1.03 -2.96
N GLY A 210 -6.38 1.30 -1.66
CA GLY A 210 -6.34 0.26 -0.66
C GLY A 210 -6.85 0.76 0.68
N THR A 211 -6.84 -0.13 1.66
CA THR A 211 -7.31 0.14 3.01
C THR A 211 -6.14 0.14 3.99
N ILE A 212 -6.06 1.17 4.83
CA ILE A 212 -5.10 1.24 5.92
C ILE A 212 -5.81 0.77 7.20
N GLN A 213 -5.33 -0.32 7.78
CA GLN A 213 -5.83 -0.87 9.04
C GLN A 213 -4.86 -0.55 10.17
N ILE A 214 -5.38 0.02 11.24
CA ILE A 214 -4.62 0.44 12.41
C ILE A 214 -4.99 -0.50 13.56
N TYR A 215 -4.04 -1.31 14.01
CA TYR A 215 -4.19 -2.25 15.11
C TYR A 215 -3.57 -1.71 16.40
N SER A 216 -4.06 -2.18 17.55
CA SER A 216 -3.41 -1.96 18.84
C SER A 216 -2.00 -2.59 18.88
N ALA A 217 -1.16 -2.17 19.84
CA ALA A 217 0.20 -2.73 20.06
C ALA A 217 0.21 -4.24 20.18
N GLN A 218 -0.85 -4.76 20.81
CA GLN A 218 -1.04 -6.19 21.09
C GLN A 218 -1.56 -6.95 19.86
N GLY A 219 -1.83 -6.27 18.73
CA GLY A 219 -2.20 -6.87 17.44
C GLY A 219 -3.57 -7.52 17.36
N GLY A 220 -4.34 -7.54 18.46
CA GLY A 220 -5.61 -8.27 18.55
C GLY A 220 -6.86 -7.49 18.19
N VAL A 221 -6.82 -6.15 18.21
CA VAL A 221 -8.01 -5.30 18.00
C VAL A 221 -7.71 -4.26 16.93
N GLU A 222 -8.54 -4.24 15.88
CA GLU A 222 -8.57 -3.19 14.87
C GLU A 222 -9.18 -1.93 15.52
N LEU A 223 -8.37 -0.88 15.67
CA LEU A 223 -8.80 0.39 16.23
C LEU A 223 -9.51 1.24 15.19
N ARG A 224 -9.01 1.22 13.95
CA ARG A 224 -9.55 2.03 12.86
C ARG A 224 -9.17 1.45 11.50
N SER A 225 -10.12 1.54 10.57
CA SER A 225 -9.94 1.25 9.16
C SER A 225 -10.13 2.52 8.35
N ILE A 226 -9.20 2.81 7.43
CA ILE A 226 -9.30 3.94 6.50
C ILE A 226 -9.39 3.37 5.08
N PRO A 227 -10.60 3.27 4.51
CA PRO A 227 -10.81 2.65 3.22
C PRO A 227 -10.44 3.58 2.05
N ASN A 228 -10.30 3.01 0.85
CA ASN A 228 -10.23 3.72 -0.44
C ASN A 228 -9.19 4.86 -0.48
N VAL A 229 -7.99 4.64 0.05
CA VAL A 229 -6.90 5.62 -0.05
C VAL A 229 -6.25 5.47 -1.43
N PRO A 230 -6.40 6.43 -2.35
CA PRO A 230 -5.86 6.30 -3.70
C PRO A 230 -4.34 6.32 -3.69
N TRP A 231 -3.75 5.59 -4.65
CA TRP A 231 -2.29 5.50 -4.83
C TRP A 231 -1.54 5.05 -3.57
N LEU A 232 -2.18 4.20 -2.76
CA LEU A 232 -1.61 3.71 -1.51
C LEU A 232 -0.33 2.92 -1.77
N PHE A 233 -0.24 2.22 -2.92
CA PHE A 233 0.96 1.51 -3.34
C PHE A 233 2.23 2.40 -3.30
N PHE A 234 2.17 3.61 -3.88
CA PHE A 234 3.30 4.54 -3.92
C PHE A 234 3.59 5.19 -2.56
N ARG A 235 2.60 5.27 -1.68
CA ARG A 235 2.72 5.91 -0.37
C ARG A 235 3.10 4.93 0.75
N SER A 236 2.83 3.64 0.56
CA SER A 236 3.09 2.58 1.54
C SER A 236 4.54 2.58 2.02
N ALA A 237 5.51 2.62 1.11
CA ALA A 237 6.94 2.67 1.45
C ALA A 237 7.31 3.89 2.31
N ARG A 238 6.70 5.04 2.06
CA ARG A 238 6.94 6.26 2.86
C ARG A 238 6.30 6.16 4.24
N ILE A 239 5.11 5.55 4.32
CA ILE A 239 4.43 5.31 5.60
C ILE A 239 5.28 4.36 6.45
N SER A 240 5.72 3.23 5.90
CA SER A 240 6.62 2.28 6.59
C SER A 240 7.89 2.96 7.09
N GLN A 241 8.55 3.79 6.27
CA GLN A 241 9.77 4.49 6.67
C GLN A 241 9.58 5.40 7.89
N ILE A 242 8.46 6.11 7.98
CA ILE A 242 8.17 7.00 9.12
C ILE A 242 7.90 6.17 10.38
N LEU A 243 7.22 5.03 10.25
CA LEU A 243 6.93 4.14 11.37
C LEU A 243 8.21 3.47 11.90
N GLU A 244 9.06 2.94 11.02
CA GLU A 244 10.33 2.30 11.36
C GLU A 244 11.31 3.26 12.05
N SER A 245 11.37 4.52 11.60
CA SER A 245 12.22 5.52 12.26
C SER A 245 11.82 5.82 13.71
N THR A 246 10.58 5.49 14.10
CA THR A 246 10.06 5.78 15.44
C THR A 246 10.38 4.67 16.44
N GLU A 247 10.42 3.40 16.01
CA GLU A 247 10.76 2.28 16.90
C GLU A 247 12.18 2.40 17.46
N VAL A 248 13.12 2.90 16.66
CA VAL A 248 14.52 3.04 17.07
C VAL A 248 14.72 4.14 18.11
N SER A 249 13.98 5.25 18.03
CA SER A 249 14.10 6.35 19.02
C SER A 249 13.48 6.02 20.38
N ALA A 250 12.51 5.11 20.45
CA ALA A 250 11.98 4.65 21.72
C ALA A 250 12.98 3.72 22.41
N ALA A 251 13.62 2.82 21.65
CA ALA A 251 14.60 1.88 22.20
C ALA A 251 15.90 2.55 22.65
N SER A 252 16.34 3.63 22.00
CA SER A 252 17.56 4.35 22.39
C SER A 252 17.38 5.44 23.45
N GLY A 253 16.14 5.77 23.82
CA GLY A 253 15.84 6.74 24.88
C GLY A 253 15.89 6.16 26.30
N GLU A 254 15.91 4.83 26.45
CA GLU A 254 15.94 4.15 27.76
C GLU A 254 17.37 3.85 28.25
N ASP A 255 18.38 3.83 27.39
CA ASP A 255 19.77 3.48 27.80
C ASP A 255 20.60 4.70 28.30
N ASP A 256 20.14 5.94 28.09
CA ASP A 256 20.90 7.16 28.45
C ASP A 256 20.47 7.79 29.80
N VAL A 257 19.49 7.23 30.51
CA VAL A 257 18.98 7.82 31.77
C VAL A 257 19.72 7.30 33.01
N ASP A 258 20.44 6.18 32.94
CA ASP A 258 21.02 5.52 34.13
C ASP A 258 22.51 5.83 34.40
N LEU A 259 23.17 6.70 33.63
CA LEU A 259 24.62 6.95 33.79
C LEU A 259 25.01 8.21 34.58
N HIS A 260 24.05 9.02 35.05
CA HIS A 260 24.36 10.25 35.81
C HIS A 260 23.89 10.28 37.27
N GLU A 261 23.16 9.29 37.76
CA GLU A 261 22.74 9.26 39.18
C GLU A 261 23.78 8.65 40.14
N GLY A 262 24.87 8.07 39.61
CA GLY A 262 25.91 7.41 40.42
C GLY A 262 27.09 8.30 40.87
N GLN A 263 27.21 9.54 40.40
CA GLN A 263 28.40 10.38 40.68
C GLN A 263 28.21 11.44 41.76
N ALA A 264 26.99 11.73 42.21
CA ALA A 264 26.76 12.70 43.28
C ALA A 264 26.90 12.10 44.69
N ALA A 265 26.92 10.78 44.86
CA ALA A 265 26.96 10.13 46.17
C ALA A 265 28.37 9.84 46.71
N ASN A 266 29.45 10.14 45.95
CA ASN A 266 30.81 9.74 46.34
C ASN A 266 31.74 10.93 46.70
N GLU A 267 31.26 12.18 46.66
CA GLU A 267 32.04 13.36 47.08
C GLU A 267 31.77 13.80 48.54
N GLU A 268 30.66 13.38 49.18
CA GLU A 268 30.37 13.80 50.57
C GLU A 268 31.11 13.00 51.66
N LEU A 269 31.88 11.96 51.33
CA LEU A 269 32.56 11.12 52.32
C LEU A 269 34.07 11.40 52.51
N SER A 270 34.65 12.39 51.81
CA SER A 270 36.10 12.61 51.82
C SER A 270 36.61 13.81 52.65
N ASP A 271 35.74 14.60 53.29
CA ASP A 271 36.15 15.83 54.00
C ASP A 271 36.14 15.74 55.54
N GLY A 272 36.48 14.56 56.08
CA GLY A 272 36.37 14.28 57.51
C GLY A 272 37.58 13.66 58.18
N HIS A 273 38.82 14.09 57.90
CA HIS A 273 39.97 13.76 58.78
C HIS A 273 41.14 14.75 58.71
N GLY A 274 41.40 15.40 59.85
CA GLY A 274 42.57 16.25 60.16
C GLY A 274 42.10 17.41 61.04
N GLY A 275 42.37 17.48 62.35
CA GLY A 275 43.60 17.13 63.04
C GLY A 275 44.30 18.42 63.40
#